data_AF-A0A379JZH9-F1
#
_entry.id   AF-A0A379JZH9-F1
#
_cell.length_a   1.000
_cell.length_b   1.000
_cell.length_c   1.000
_cell.angle_alpha   90.00
_cell.angle_beta   90.00
_cell.angle_gamma   90.00
#
_symmetry.space_group_name_H-M   'P 1'
#
loop_
_entity.id
_entity.type
_entity.pdbx_description
1 polymer ?
#
loop_
_entity_poly.entity_id
_entity_poly.type
_entity_poly.pdbx_seq_one_letter_code
_entity_poly.pdbx_strand_id
1 'polypeptide(L)' 'MPITCTKATPEQRAWLEQYESQTGFEPLHQDELDSGEMTFALVAQANVDWFEAWAMDTHKAIQTNNPACLEGDE' A
#
# COMPACT_ATOMS: atom_id res chain seq x y z
N MET A 1 5.00 4.27 10.57
CA MET A 1 5.12 5.70 10.95
C MET A 1 3.72 6.20 11.25
N PRO A 2 3.54 7.20 12.14
CA PRO A 2 2.21 7.54 12.61
C PRO A 2 1.32 7.99 11.45
N ILE A 3 0.03 7.67 11.54
CA ILE A 3 -1.00 8.33 10.72
C ILE A 3 -0.87 9.84 10.95
N THR A 4 -0.37 10.56 9.95
CA THR A 4 -0.11 12.00 9.97
C THR A 4 -1.35 12.81 9.66
N CYS A 5 -2.33 12.20 8.98
CA CYS A 5 -3.58 12.85 8.62
C CYS A 5 -4.33 13.35 9.87
N THR A 6 -4.58 14.66 9.91
CA THR A 6 -5.26 15.35 11.00
C THR A 6 -6.77 15.47 10.78
N LYS A 7 -7.24 15.43 9.53
CA LYS A 7 -8.65 15.59 9.17
C LYS A 7 -9.44 14.30 9.02
N ALA A 8 -8.79 13.14 9.08
CA ALA A 8 -9.46 11.84 9.07
C ALA A 8 -10.42 11.70 10.25
N THR A 9 -11.63 11.18 9.99
CA THR A 9 -12.54 10.73 11.05
C THR A 9 -11.92 9.56 11.82
N PRO A 10 -12.44 9.20 13.01
CA PRO A 10 -11.96 8.04 13.74
C PRO A 10 -11.97 6.74 12.93
N GLU A 11 -13.02 6.50 12.15
CA GLU A 11 -13.17 5.31 11.31
C GLU A 11 -12.16 5.30 10.16
N GLN A 12 -11.93 6.46 9.55
CA GLN A 12 -10.93 6.64 8.49
C GLN A 12 -9.51 6.42 9.02
N ARG A 13 -9.21 6.94 10.22
CA ARG A 13 -7.94 6.70 10.89
C ARG A 13 -7.76 5.21 11.22
N ALA A 14 -8.78 4.54 11.74
CA ALA A 14 -8.73 3.11 12.02
C ALA A 14 -8.48 2.27 10.74
N TRP A 15 -9.03 2.69 9.60
CA TRP A 15 -8.75 2.05 8.32
C TRP A 15 -7.29 2.25 7.89
N LEU A 16 -6.74 3.46 8.04
CA LEU A 16 -5.33 3.73 7.72
C LEU A 16 -4.38 2.92 8.62
N GLU A 17 -4.69 2.82 9.91
CA GLU A 17 -3.96 1.96 10.86
C GLU A 17 -4.05 0.48 10.49
N GLN A 18 -5.23 0.02 10.07
CA GLN A 18 -5.41 -1.34 9.58
C GLN A 18 -4.57 -1.59 8.31
N TYR A 19 -4.57 -0.66 7.35
CA TYR A 19 -3.76 -0.77 6.14
C TYR A 19 -2.29 -0.94 6.48
N GLU A 20 -1.74 -0.08 7.34
CA GLU A 20 -0.34 -0.17 7.77
C GLU A 20 -0.05 -1.50 8.48
N SER A 21 -0.93 -1.92 9.39
CA SER A 21 -0.78 -3.17 10.13
C SER A 21 -0.81 -4.41 9.24
N GLN A 22 -1.60 -4.40 8.16
CA GLN A 22 -1.79 -5.58 7.30
C GLN A 22 -0.78 -5.65 6.16
N THR A 23 -0.35 -4.50 5.65
CA THR A 23 0.57 -4.42 4.51
C THR A 23 2.02 -4.23 4.94
N GLY A 24 2.27 -3.63 6.11
CA GLY A 24 3.58 -3.18 6.55
C GLY A 24 4.05 -1.87 5.90
N PHE A 25 3.19 -1.21 5.10
CA PHE A 25 3.50 0.04 4.41
C PHE A 25 2.73 1.22 5.00
N GLU A 26 3.38 2.38 4.98
CA GLU A 26 2.73 3.63 5.37
C GLU A 26 1.62 4.00 4.37
N PRO A 27 0.45 4.44 4.85
CA PRO A 27 -0.61 4.88 3.97
C PRO A 27 -0.20 6.11 3.14
N LEU A 28 -0.41 6.02 1.83
CA LEU A 28 -0.20 7.08 0.86
C LEU A 28 -1.30 8.14 0.94
N HIS A 29 -1.00 9.33 0.41
CA HIS A 29 -1.95 10.45 0.20
C HIS A 29 -2.62 11.05 1.45
N GLN A 30 -1.95 10.98 2.61
CA GLN A 30 -2.46 11.56 3.86
C GLN A 30 -2.52 13.10 3.83
N ASP A 31 -1.57 13.74 3.15
CA ASP A 31 -1.51 15.20 3.01
C ASP A 31 -2.59 15.72 2.05
N GLU A 32 -2.87 14.99 0.97
CA GLU A 32 -3.92 15.29 0.00
C GLU A 32 -5.32 15.09 0.59
N LEU A 33 -5.47 14.15 1.52
CA LEU A 33 -6.67 14.03 2.33
C LEU A 33 -6.82 15.23 3.28
N ASP A 34 -5.72 15.67 3.90
CA ASP A 34 -5.70 16.84 4.79
C ASP A 34 -5.93 18.16 4.03
N SER A 35 -5.43 18.31 2.82
CA SER A 35 -5.66 19.50 1.99
C SER A 35 -7.09 19.54 1.42
N GLY A 36 -7.74 18.38 1.31
CA GLY A 36 -9.02 18.20 0.64
C GLY A 36 -8.91 18.03 -0.88
N GLU A 37 -7.69 17.86 -1.40
CA GLU A 37 -7.43 17.50 -2.80
C GLU A 37 -7.97 16.11 -3.14
N MET A 38 -7.89 15.18 -2.17
CA MET A 38 -8.46 13.84 -2.29
C MET A 38 -9.53 13.58 -1.23
N THR A 39 -10.58 12.86 -1.63
CA THR A 39 -11.52 12.28 -0.66
C THR A 39 -10.94 11.01 -0.06
N PHE A 40 -11.42 10.62 1.13
CA PHE A 40 -10.97 9.37 1.76
C PHE A 40 -11.18 8.13 0.86
N ALA A 41 -12.26 8.10 0.08
CA ALA A 41 -12.52 7.00 -0.84
C ALA A 41 -11.44 6.90 -1.94
N LEU A 42 -10.97 8.04 -2.45
CA LEU A 42 -9.88 8.07 -3.43
C LEU A 42 -8.54 7.65 -2.79
N VAL A 43 -8.26 8.09 -1.56
CA VAL A 43 -7.07 7.69 -0.81
C VAL A 43 -7.06 6.18 -0.55
N ALA A 44 -8.18 5.63 -0.09
CA ALA A 44 -8.31 4.20 0.19
C ALA A 44 -8.11 3.36 -1.08
N GLN A 45 -8.72 3.76 -2.20
CA GLN A 45 -8.55 3.08 -3.48
C GLN A 45 -7.10 3.13 -3.95
N ALA A 46 -6.46 4.31 -3.92
CA ALA A 46 -5.07 4.47 -4.35
C ALA A 46 -4.09 3.62 -3.52
N ASN A 47 -4.32 3.50 -2.21
CA ASN A 47 -3.53 2.67 -1.32
C ASN A 47 -3.66 1.16 -1.65
N VAL A 48 -4.88 0.70 -1.94
CA VAL A 48 -5.13 -0.69 -2.35
C VAL A 48 -4.49 -0.97 -3.71
N ASP A 49 -4.76 -0.12 -4.71
CA ASP A 49 -4.23 -0.29 -6.07
C ASP A 49 -2.69 -0.35 -6.07
N TRP A 50 -2.05 0.55 -5.30
CA TRP A 50 -0.60 0.55 -5.16
C TRP A 50 -0.08 -0.74 -4.51
N PHE A 51 -0.71 -1.19 -3.42
CA PHE A 51 -0.28 -2.39 -2.71
C PHE A 51 -0.45 -3.65 -3.57
N GLU A 52 -1.55 -3.76 -4.32
CA GLU A 52 -1.78 -4.88 -5.24
C GLU A 52 -0.72 -4.92 -6.35
N ALA A 53 -0.39 -3.77 -6.93
CA ALA A 53 0.68 -3.67 -7.94
C ALA A 53 2.04 -4.06 -7.34
N TRP A 54 2.39 -3.52 -6.17
CA TRP A 54 3.63 -3.84 -5.47
C TRP A 54 3.73 -5.33 -5.12
N ALA A 55 2.65 -5.92 -4.61
CA ALA A 55 2.60 -7.33 -4.23
C ALA A 55 2.74 -8.26 -5.43
N MET A 56 2.11 -7.91 -6.56
CA MET A 56 2.26 -8.66 -7.82
C MET A 56 3.72 -8.64 -8.30
N ASP A 57 4.35 -7.46 -8.34
CA ASP A 57 5.75 -7.33 -8.74
C ASP A 57 6.68 -8.09 -7.79
N THR A 58 6.40 -8.05 -6.50
CA THR A 58 7.15 -8.80 -5.47
C THR A 58 7.01 -10.31 -5.66
N HIS A 59 5.80 -10.81 -5.87
CA HIS A 59 5.59 -12.24 -6.17
C HIS A 59 6.34 -12.67 -7.42
N LYS A 60 6.30 -11.86 -8.49
CA LYS A 60 7.05 -12.13 -9.72
C LYS A 60 8.55 -12.17 -9.48
N ALA A 61 9.10 -11.20 -8.75
CA ALA A 61 10.53 -11.16 -8.43
C ALA A 61 10.96 -12.38 -7.60
N ILE A 62 10.16 -12.79 -6.62
CA ILE A 62 10.40 -14.00 -5.81
C ILE A 62 10.42 -15.25 -6.69
N GLN A 63 9.45 -15.38 -7.61
CA GLN A 63 9.40 -16.51 -8.54
C GLN A 63 10.60 -16.53 -9.49
N THR A 64 10.94 -15.39 -10.09
CA THR A 64 12.08 -15.28 -11.03
C THR A 64 13.42 -15.57 -10.36
N ASN A 65 13.58 -15.16 -9.10
CA ASN A 65 14.83 -15.37 -8.36
C ASN A 65 14.90 -16.75 -7.66
N ASN A 66 13.94 -17.64 -7.91
CA ASN A 66 14.01 -19.02 -7.43
C ASN A 66 15.17 -19.74 -8.14
N PRO A 67 16.19 -20.26 -7.42
CA PRO A 67 17.31 -20.97 -8.04
C PRO A 67 16.89 -22.14 -8.95
N ALA A 68 15.78 -22.83 -8.63
CA ALA A 68 15.25 -23.91 -9.47
C ALA A 68 14.69 -23.42 -10.83
N CYS A 69 14.42 -22.13 -10.97
CA CYS A 69 14.02 -21.49 -12.23
C CYS A 69 15.21 -20.84 -12.97
N LEU A 70 16.39 -20.77 -12.33
CA LEU A 70 17.61 -20.21 -12.91
C LEU A 70 18.48 -21.26 -13.60
N GLU A 71 18.31 -22.55 -13.27
CA GLU A 71 19.00 -23.67 -13.92
C GLU A 71 18.13 -24.25 -15.05
N GLY A 72 18.26 -23.69 -16.26
CA GLY A 72 17.55 -24.16 -17.44
C GLY A 72 18.06 -23.66 -18.79
N ASP A 73 19.26 -23.06 -18.84
CA ASP A 73 19.94 -22.62 -20.08
C ASP A 73 21.23 -23.45 -20.30
N GLU A 74 21.10 -24.77 -20.46
CA GLU A 74 22.12 -25.62 -21.11
C GLU A 74 21.61 -26.16 -22.45
#